data_AF-C7YT54-F1
#
_entry.id   AF-C7YT54-F1
#
_cell.length_a   1.000
_cell.length_b   1.000
_cell.length_c   1.000
_cell.angle_alpha   90.00
_cell.angle_beta   90.00
_cell.angle_gamma   90.00
#
_symmetry.space_group_name_H-M   'P 1'
#
loop_
_entity.id
_entity.type
_entity.pdbx_description
1 polymer ?
#
loop_
_entity_poly.entity_id
_entity_poly.type
_entity_poly.pdbx_seq_one_letter_code
_entity_poly.pdbx_strand_id
1 'polypeptide(L)'
;MPSHMHGVAAEDVHKQIRLLIHELVNIKDTTGEFLLKLDDGRIIDTKGWNDWEWTHGIGLYGIWKYYEMTGEDEWLKIIEDWFQARFKEGHKGKNINTMAVFLTLAFVYEKTGNPTYLPWLDSWAEWAYHDLPRTRHGGMQHITYLEVNDQQLWDDTLMMTVMPLAKIGLVLNRPHYVAEAKKQFLLHIQYLFDTKTGLFFHGWTFKDGGHNFADARWARGNSWVTIVIPEFLELVGLKTDDPLGSHLINTLESQCEVLAKLQVPNGLWRTLLDVSEEEGSYVEASATAGFAYGMLKAERRRYVGKQYSEVAVKAIKAVLENISPEGELLNTSFGTGMGHDLQHYKDIPRTSMPYGQAMAMMALVEFLRVFV
;
A
#
# COMPACT_ATOMS: atom_id res chain seq x y z
N MET A 1 15.21 20.02 -17.29
CA MET A 1 14.38 19.66 -16.13
C MET A 1 14.35 20.84 -15.18
N PRO A 2 13.18 21.39 -14.81
CA PRO A 2 13.10 22.45 -13.80
C PRO A 2 13.72 21.98 -12.48
N SER A 3 14.44 22.86 -11.78
CA SER A 3 14.99 22.54 -10.45
C SER A 3 13.96 22.73 -9.33
N HIS A 4 12.89 23.48 -9.60
CA HIS A 4 11.83 23.81 -8.64
C HIS A 4 10.46 23.62 -9.28
N MET A 5 9.54 22.99 -8.55
CA MET A 5 8.13 22.84 -8.93
C MET A 5 7.26 23.07 -7.71
N HIS A 6 6.22 23.89 -7.85
CA HIS A 6 5.30 24.24 -6.75
C HIS A 6 5.96 24.80 -5.48
N GLY A 7 7.14 25.43 -5.62
CA GLY A 7 7.92 25.96 -4.50
C GLY A 7 8.76 24.91 -3.76
N VAL A 8 8.91 23.71 -4.32
CA VAL A 8 9.74 22.62 -3.77
C VAL A 8 10.89 22.33 -4.75
N ALA A 9 12.11 22.22 -4.24
CA ALA A 9 13.29 21.86 -5.05
C ALA A 9 13.40 20.34 -5.21
N ALA A 10 13.79 19.87 -6.41
CA ALA A 10 13.98 18.44 -6.66
C ALA A 10 15.05 17.82 -5.72
N GLU A 11 16.13 18.56 -5.46
CA GLU A 11 17.22 18.14 -4.58
C GLU A 11 16.74 17.88 -3.14
N ASP A 12 15.85 18.74 -2.63
CA ASP A 12 15.26 18.55 -1.30
C ASP A 12 14.40 17.30 -1.24
N VAL A 13 13.63 17.01 -2.30
CA VAL A 13 12.82 15.78 -2.37
C VAL A 13 13.72 14.54 -2.40
N HIS A 14 14.78 14.54 -3.20
CA HIS A 14 15.78 13.46 -3.21
C HIS A 14 16.42 13.26 -1.82
N LYS A 15 16.78 14.35 -1.14
CA LYS A 15 17.33 14.30 0.21
C LYS A 15 16.36 13.65 1.19
N GLN A 16 15.08 14.02 1.14
CA GLN A 16 14.05 13.44 2.02
C GLN A 16 13.82 11.95 1.72
N ILE A 17 13.80 11.53 0.45
CA ILE A 17 13.68 10.10 0.10
C ILE A 17 14.85 9.29 0.67
N ARG A 18 16.09 9.77 0.49
CA ARG A 18 17.27 9.08 1.03
C ARG A 18 17.24 8.97 2.56
N LEU A 19 16.74 10.01 3.23
CA LEU A 19 16.58 10.02 4.68
C LEU A 19 15.51 9.02 5.15
N LEU A 20 14.37 8.96 4.46
CA LEU A 20 13.32 7.96 4.72
C LEU A 20 13.82 6.52 4.51
N ILE A 21 14.61 6.27 3.45
CA ILE A 21 15.21 4.96 3.19
C ILE A 21 16.19 4.60 4.30
N HIS A 22 17.07 5.53 4.67
CA HIS A 22 18.02 5.33 5.76
C HIS A 22 17.30 4.94 7.04
N GLU A 23 16.25 5.65 7.43
CA GLU A 23 15.51 5.34 8.66
C GLU A 23 14.75 4.01 8.54
N LEU A 24 14.10 3.74 7.40
CA LEU A 24 13.39 2.48 7.15
C LEU A 24 14.29 1.24 7.33
N VAL A 25 15.53 1.28 6.85
CA VAL A 25 16.44 0.11 6.93
C VAL A 25 17.18 0.02 8.26
N ASN A 26 17.16 1.09 9.06
CA ASN A 26 17.82 1.15 10.37
C ASN A 26 16.85 1.18 11.56
N ILE A 27 15.54 1.18 11.31
CA ILE A 27 14.51 1.16 12.36
C ILE A 27 14.70 -0.04 13.27
N LYS A 28 14.64 0.21 14.58
CA LYS A 28 14.78 -0.83 15.61
C LYS A 28 13.71 -0.61 16.67
N ASP A 29 12.95 -1.65 16.99
CA ASP A 29 12.13 -1.64 18.20
C ASP A 29 13.02 -1.95 19.42
N THR A 30 13.51 -0.90 20.08
CA THR A 30 14.35 -1.06 21.29
C THR A 30 13.54 -1.31 22.56
N THR A 31 12.23 -1.07 22.55
CA THR A 31 11.38 -1.28 23.74
C THR A 31 10.75 -2.67 23.76
N GLY A 32 10.57 -3.27 22.57
CA GLY A 32 9.89 -4.56 22.40
C GLY A 32 8.38 -4.48 22.64
N GLU A 33 7.85 -3.26 22.75
CA GLU A 33 6.44 -2.98 23.02
C GLU A 33 5.53 -3.45 21.88
N PHE A 34 6.05 -3.45 20.65
CA PHE A 34 5.28 -3.74 19.44
C PHE A 34 5.61 -5.11 18.84
N LEU A 35 6.30 -5.96 19.61
CA LEU A 35 6.55 -7.35 19.23
C LEU A 35 5.24 -8.14 19.25
N LEU A 36 4.91 -8.75 18.12
CA LEU A 36 3.75 -9.61 18.03
C LEU A 36 4.11 -11.01 18.53
N LYS A 37 3.38 -11.47 19.55
CA LYS A 37 3.54 -12.80 20.14
C LYS A 37 2.42 -13.70 19.65
N LEU A 38 2.78 -14.79 18.98
CA LEU A 38 1.84 -15.79 18.48
C LEU A 38 1.69 -16.92 19.51
N ASP A 39 0.51 -17.56 19.54
CA ASP A 39 0.21 -18.65 20.48
C ASP A 39 1.13 -19.88 20.33
N ASP A 40 1.74 -20.03 19.15
CA ASP A 40 2.72 -21.09 18.87
C ASP A 40 4.17 -20.75 19.28
N GLY A 41 4.36 -19.64 20.00
CA GLY A 41 5.65 -19.23 20.57
C GLY A 41 6.52 -18.41 19.62
N ARG A 42 6.10 -18.17 18.38
CA ARG A 42 6.79 -17.24 17.47
C ARG A 42 6.67 -15.80 17.98
N ILE A 43 7.76 -15.05 17.82
CA ILE A 43 7.81 -13.60 18.03
C ILE A 43 8.12 -12.95 16.69
N ILE A 44 7.31 -11.97 16.32
CA ILE A 44 7.47 -11.19 15.08
C ILE A 44 7.80 -9.76 15.46
N ASP A 45 8.95 -9.27 15.02
CA ASP A 45 9.25 -7.85 15.01
C ASP A 45 8.53 -7.21 13.82
N THR A 46 7.50 -6.41 14.12
CA THR A 46 6.68 -5.75 13.11
C THR A 46 7.29 -4.43 12.62
N LYS A 47 8.38 -3.98 13.25
CA LYS A 47 9.06 -2.71 12.96
C LYS A 47 10.42 -2.94 12.30
N GLY A 48 11.27 -3.80 12.85
CA GLY A 48 12.64 -3.96 12.42
C GLY A 48 12.79 -4.48 10.99
N TRP A 49 13.74 -3.92 10.25
CA TRP A 49 14.01 -4.23 8.84
C TRP A 49 14.35 -5.71 8.54
N ASN A 50 14.80 -6.45 9.55
CA ASN A 50 15.28 -7.83 9.38
C ASN A 50 14.18 -8.89 9.52
N ASP A 51 12.92 -8.48 9.69
CA ASP A 51 11.80 -9.42 9.76
C ASP A 51 11.07 -9.55 8.41
N TRP A 52 9.93 -10.23 8.36
CA TRP A 52 9.16 -10.45 7.12
C TRP A 52 7.67 -10.16 7.35
N GLU A 53 7.27 -8.96 6.99
CA GLU A 53 5.88 -8.48 7.11
C GLU A 53 5.43 -7.69 5.87
N TRP A 54 4.14 -7.40 5.76
CA TRP A 54 3.59 -6.58 4.68
C TRP A 54 4.25 -5.20 4.57
N THR A 55 4.67 -4.65 5.71
CA THR A 55 5.36 -3.37 5.82
C THR A 55 6.66 -3.36 5.02
N HIS A 56 7.39 -4.48 5.03
CA HIS A 56 8.59 -4.68 4.21
C HIS A 56 8.23 -4.76 2.73
N GLY A 57 7.09 -5.36 2.38
CA GLY A 57 6.61 -5.40 0.99
C GLY A 57 6.45 -4.00 0.40
N ILE A 58 5.79 -3.11 1.14
CA ILE A 58 5.63 -1.70 0.71
C ILE A 58 6.96 -0.95 0.76
N GLY A 59 7.79 -1.17 1.79
CA GLY A 59 9.12 -0.58 1.92
C GLY A 59 10.03 -0.90 0.73
N LEU A 60 10.19 -2.19 0.42
CA LEU A 60 10.94 -2.67 -0.74
C LEU A 60 10.37 -2.12 -2.05
N TYR A 61 9.04 -1.99 -2.15
CA TYR A 61 8.41 -1.44 -3.36
C TYR A 61 8.71 0.05 -3.54
N GLY A 62 8.70 0.84 -2.47
CA GLY A 62 9.11 2.24 -2.52
C GLY A 62 10.59 2.41 -2.90
N ILE A 63 11.49 1.57 -2.34
CA ILE A 63 12.92 1.56 -2.74
C ILE A 63 13.05 1.20 -4.22
N TRP A 64 12.29 0.20 -4.68
CA TRP A 64 12.26 -0.17 -6.10
C TRP A 64 11.80 0.98 -6.99
N LYS A 65 10.76 1.72 -6.61
CA LYS A 65 10.31 2.90 -7.37
C LYS A 65 11.39 3.97 -7.45
N TYR A 66 12.15 4.19 -6.38
CA TYR A 66 13.26 5.13 -6.40
C TYR A 66 14.43 4.66 -7.26
N TYR A 67 14.70 3.35 -7.24
CA TYR A 67 15.63 2.72 -8.17
C TYR A 67 15.19 2.88 -9.64
N GLU A 68 13.91 2.66 -9.97
CA GLU A 68 13.35 2.89 -11.31
C GLU A 68 13.45 4.36 -11.76
N MET A 69 13.52 5.29 -10.81
CA MET A 69 13.65 6.72 -11.08
C MET A 69 15.11 7.14 -11.32
N THR A 70 16.04 6.62 -10.51
CA THR A 70 17.44 7.09 -10.47
C THR A 70 18.42 6.19 -11.20
N GLY A 71 18.15 4.87 -11.23
CA GLY A 71 19.07 3.86 -11.72
C GLY A 71 20.30 3.63 -10.82
N GLU A 72 20.33 4.19 -9.61
CA GLU A 72 21.45 4.06 -8.67
C GLU A 72 21.49 2.65 -8.05
N ASP A 73 22.59 1.90 -8.27
CA ASP A 73 22.71 0.49 -7.88
C ASP A 73 22.63 0.23 -6.36
N GLU A 74 22.88 1.24 -5.53
CA GLU A 74 22.78 1.11 -4.07
C GLU A 74 21.35 0.75 -3.62
N TRP A 75 20.33 1.26 -4.31
CA TRP A 75 18.92 0.97 -3.99
C TRP A 75 18.54 -0.46 -4.35
N LEU A 76 19.01 -0.96 -5.51
CA LEU A 76 18.82 -2.36 -5.89
C LEU A 76 19.54 -3.29 -4.92
N LYS A 77 20.75 -2.93 -4.50
CA LYS A 77 21.53 -3.71 -3.55
C LYS A 77 20.80 -3.91 -2.21
N ILE A 78 20.17 -2.87 -1.66
CA ILE A 78 19.37 -2.98 -0.42
C ILE A 78 18.26 -4.04 -0.57
N ILE A 79 17.56 -4.04 -1.71
CA ILE A 79 16.48 -4.99 -1.99
C ILE A 79 17.03 -6.42 -2.10
N GLU A 80 18.09 -6.62 -2.87
CA GLU A 80 18.71 -7.94 -3.07
C GLU A 80 19.29 -8.51 -1.78
N ASP A 81 19.95 -7.67 -0.97
CA ASP A 81 20.51 -8.07 0.32
C ASP A 81 19.41 -8.50 1.30
N TRP A 82 18.28 -7.79 1.34
CA TRP A 82 17.13 -8.17 2.16
C TRP A 82 16.59 -9.55 1.74
N PHE A 83 16.31 -9.77 0.45
CA PHE A 83 15.82 -11.06 -0.04
C PHE A 83 16.80 -12.19 0.23
N GLN A 84 18.10 -11.98 -0.02
CA GLN A 84 19.12 -13.00 0.27
C GLN A 84 19.15 -13.37 1.76
N ALA A 85 19.02 -12.40 2.67
CA ALA A 85 18.95 -12.67 4.10
C ALA A 85 17.69 -13.47 4.45
N ARG A 86 16.51 -13.04 3.99
CA ARG A 86 15.23 -13.72 4.28
C ARG A 86 15.16 -15.13 3.69
N PHE A 87 15.69 -15.36 2.49
CA PHE A 87 15.70 -16.70 1.89
C PHE A 87 16.58 -17.68 2.64
N LYS A 88 17.67 -17.21 3.28
CA LYS A 88 18.53 -18.05 4.13
C LYS A 88 17.84 -18.44 5.42
N GLU A 89 17.07 -17.53 6.01
CA GLU A 89 16.33 -17.80 7.25
C GLU A 89 15.04 -18.60 7.04
N GLY A 90 14.41 -18.44 5.87
CA GLY A 90 13.13 -19.04 5.55
C GLY A 90 11.95 -18.14 5.93
N HIS A 91 10.78 -18.42 5.36
CA HIS A 91 9.56 -17.67 5.64
C HIS A 91 8.80 -18.25 6.84
N LYS A 92 8.11 -17.41 7.62
CA LYS A 92 7.30 -17.84 8.77
C LYS A 92 5.88 -18.29 8.40
N GLY A 93 5.53 -18.30 7.12
CA GLY A 93 4.25 -18.80 6.61
C GLY A 93 3.67 -17.89 5.53
N LYS A 94 2.81 -18.45 4.67
CA LYS A 94 2.12 -17.72 3.61
C LYS A 94 0.77 -17.22 4.13
N ASN A 95 0.54 -15.92 4.03
CA ASN A 95 -0.73 -15.26 4.34
C ASN A 95 -0.86 -13.99 3.46
N ILE A 96 -1.95 -13.24 3.59
CA ILE A 96 -2.18 -12.08 2.73
C ILE A 96 -1.05 -11.04 2.83
N ASN A 97 -0.52 -10.84 4.04
CA ASN A 97 0.47 -9.82 4.35
C ASN A 97 1.87 -10.20 3.84
N THR A 98 2.29 -11.43 4.09
CA THR A 98 3.65 -11.87 3.73
C THR A 98 3.88 -12.05 2.25
N MET A 99 2.79 -12.09 1.45
CA MET A 99 2.83 -12.07 0.00
C MET A 99 3.33 -10.75 -0.60
N ALA A 100 3.21 -9.63 0.13
CA ALA A 100 3.43 -8.28 -0.41
C ALA A 100 4.84 -8.09 -1.01
N VAL A 101 5.86 -8.69 -0.39
CA VAL A 101 7.26 -8.59 -0.83
C VAL A 101 7.49 -9.14 -2.24
N PHE A 102 6.66 -10.07 -2.69
CA PHE A 102 6.83 -10.71 -3.99
C PHE A 102 6.46 -9.82 -5.17
N LEU A 103 5.76 -8.69 -4.93
CA LEU A 103 5.61 -7.67 -5.97
C LEU A 103 7.00 -7.17 -6.40
N THR A 104 7.81 -6.73 -5.44
CA THR A 104 9.17 -6.25 -5.70
C THR A 104 10.09 -7.36 -6.20
N LEU A 105 10.02 -8.57 -5.62
CA LEU A 105 10.84 -9.69 -6.11
C LEU A 105 10.58 -9.99 -7.60
N ALA A 106 9.32 -9.92 -8.04
CA ALA A 106 8.96 -10.18 -9.42
C ALA A 106 9.52 -9.10 -10.37
N PHE A 107 9.54 -7.83 -9.96
CA PHE A 107 10.21 -6.76 -10.71
C PHE A 107 11.73 -6.94 -10.76
N VAL A 108 12.36 -7.30 -9.63
CA VAL A 108 13.80 -7.59 -9.58
C VAL A 108 14.16 -8.78 -10.46
N TYR A 109 13.34 -9.84 -10.45
CA TYR A 109 13.53 -10.99 -11.33
C TYR A 109 13.43 -10.63 -12.81
N GLU A 110 12.42 -9.83 -13.20
CA GLU A 110 12.28 -9.35 -14.58
C GLU A 110 13.52 -8.58 -15.05
N LYS A 111 14.11 -7.78 -14.16
CA LYS A 111 15.32 -7.01 -14.48
C LYS A 111 16.59 -7.85 -14.54
N THR A 112 16.78 -8.72 -13.56
CA THR A 112 18.07 -9.43 -13.34
C THR A 112 18.13 -10.78 -14.04
N GLY A 113 16.98 -11.41 -14.29
CA GLY A 113 16.89 -12.79 -14.76
C GLY A 113 17.42 -13.82 -13.75
N ASN A 114 17.61 -13.45 -12.47
CA ASN A 114 18.23 -14.33 -11.48
C ASN A 114 17.37 -15.60 -11.24
N PRO A 115 17.82 -16.79 -11.68
CA PRO A 115 17.01 -18.00 -11.63
C PRO A 115 16.75 -18.47 -10.19
N THR A 116 17.50 -18.01 -9.19
CA THR A 116 17.27 -18.39 -7.79
C THR A 116 15.94 -17.84 -7.24
N TYR A 117 15.35 -16.84 -7.89
CA TYR A 117 14.06 -16.26 -7.47
C TYR A 117 12.85 -17.04 -8.02
N LEU A 118 13.03 -17.83 -9.09
CA LEU A 118 11.94 -18.56 -9.74
C LEU A 118 11.15 -19.47 -8.79
N PRO A 119 11.77 -20.34 -7.97
CA PRO A 119 11.02 -21.22 -7.07
C PRO A 119 10.20 -20.46 -6.02
N TRP A 120 10.67 -19.28 -5.62
CA TRP A 120 9.96 -18.42 -4.67
C TRP A 120 8.73 -17.78 -5.32
N LEU A 121 8.89 -17.18 -6.50
CA LEU A 121 7.78 -16.59 -7.25
C LEU A 121 6.71 -17.65 -7.60
N ASP A 122 7.15 -18.82 -8.04
CA ASP A 122 6.28 -19.96 -8.37
C ASP A 122 5.48 -20.43 -7.14
N SER A 123 6.17 -20.80 -6.05
CA SER A 123 5.52 -21.36 -4.86
C SER A 123 4.51 -20.42 -4.22
N TRP A 124 4.80 -19.11 -4.20
CA TRP A 124 3.92 -18.12 -3.57
C TRP A 124 2.73 -17.75 -4.46
N ALA A 125 2.91 -17.67 -5.77
CA ALA A 125 1.78 -17.43 -6.68
C ALA A 125 0.85 -18.64 -6.80
N GLU A 126 1.38 -19.86 -6.84
CA GLU A 126 0.58 -21.10 -6.80
C GLU A 126 -0.27 -21.16 -5.54
N TRP A 127 0.33 -20.88 -4.37
CA TRP A 127 -0.43 -20.78 -3.13
C TRP A 127 -1.52 -19.72 -3.19
N ALA A 128 -1.21 -18.50 -3.66
CA ALA A 128 -2.19 -17.42 -3.73
C ALA A 128 -3.36 -17.77 -4.66
N TYR A 129 -3.10 -18.51 -5.74
CA TYR A 129 -4.12 -18.91 -6.71
C TYR A 129 -4.95 -20.13 -6.27
N HIS A 130 -4.31 -21.18 -5.74
CA HIS A 130 -4.96 -22.46 -5.43
C HIS A 130 -5.31 -22.67 -3.95
N ASP A 131 -4.45 -22.25 -3.03
CA ASP A 131 -4.49 -22.70 -1.63
C ASP A 131 -4.94 -21.63 -0.64
N LEU A 132 -4.74 -20.35 -0.96
CA LEU A 132 -5.20 -19.23 -0.15
C LEU A 132 -6.73 -19.33 0.02
N PRO A 133 -7.25 -19.39 1.26
CA PRO A 133 -8.68 -19.55 1.50
C PRO A 133 -9.53 -18.53 0.76
N ARG A 134 -10.70 -18.96 0.31
CA ARG A 134 -11.63 -18.13 -0.47
C ARG A 134 -12.92 -17.90 0.29
N THR A 135 -13.41 -16.68 0.25
CA THR A 135 -14.76 -16.34 0.72
C THR A 135 -15.81 -16.84 -0.27
N ARG A 136 -17.09 -16.67 0.09
CA ARG A 136 -18.20 -16.76 -0.86
C ARG A 136 -17.90 -15.93 -2.12
N HIS A 137 -18.29 -16.46 -3.27
CA HIS A 137 -17.99 -15.91 -4.61
C HIS A 137 -16.50 -15.93 -5.03
N GLY A 138 -15.64 -16.53 -4.21
CA GLY A 138 -14.25 -16.74 -4.54
C GLY A 138 -13.38 -15.51 -4.34
N GLY A 139 -13.73 -14.62 -3.40
CA GLY A 139 -12.85 -13.53 -2.97
C GLY A 139 -11.69 -14.07 -2.13
N MET A 140 -10.52 -13.46 -2.24
CA MET A 140 -9.37 -13.82 -1.40
C MET A 140 -9.64 -13.47 0.05
N GLN A 141 -9.72 -14.49 0.92
CA GLN A 141 -9.97 -14.26 2.34
C GLN A 141 -8.78 -13.58 3.01
N HIS A 142 -9.05 -12.61 3.88
CA HIS A 142 -8.01 -11.82 4.55
C HIS A 142 -7.29 -12.57 5.69
N ILE A 143 -6.75 -13.76 5.43
CA ILE A 143 -6.02 -14.55 6.44
C ILE A 143 -4.69 -13.88 6.80
N THR A 144 -4.40 -13.76 8.10
CA THR A 144 -3.17 -13.16 8.65
C THR A 144 -2.42 -14.18 9.52
N TYR A 145 -1.37 -13.73 10.24
CA TYR A 145 -0.71 -14.58 11.23
C TYR A 145 -1.56 -14.86 12.46
N LEU A 146 -2.42 -13.92 12.86
CA LEU A 146 -3.19 -13.99 14.11
C LEU A 146 -4.55 -14.63 13.88
N GLU A 147 -5.19 -14.25 12.77
CA GLU A 147 -6.60 -14.52 12.58
C GLU A 147 -6.86 -15.11 11.20
N VAL A 148 -7.74 -16.11 11.18
CA VAL A 148 -8.22 -16.73 9.94
C VAL A 148 -9.07 -15.75 9.14
N ASN A 149 -9.76 -14.82 9.82
CA ASN A 149 -10.69 -13.86 9.21
C ASN A 149 -11.68 -14.54 8.27
N ASP A 150 -12.29 -15.61 8.78
CA ASP A 150 -13.17 -16.47 8.01
C ASP A 150 -14.31 -15.69 7.35
N GLN A 151 -14.43 -15.83 6.03
CA GLN A 151 -15.38 -15.12 5.18
C GLN A 151 -15.23 -13.58 5.16
N GLN A 152 -14.02 -13.05 5.38
CA GLN A 152 -13.78 -11.60 5.34
C GLN A 152 -12.93 -11.16 4.13
N LEU A 153 -13.26 -9.99 3.57
CA LEU A 153 -12.50 -9.27 2.55
C LEU A 153 -12.10 -7.90 3.11
N TRP A 154 -10.82 -7.53 3.00
CA TRP A 154 -10.32 -6.24 3.47
C TRP A 154 -9.65 -5.48 2.31
N ASP A 155 -9.63 -4.14 2.40
CA ASP A 155 -9.16 -3.25 1.31
C ASP A 155 -7.70 -3.50 0.89
N ASP A 156 -6.81 -3.76 1.84
CA ASP A 156 -5.39 -3.89 1.61
C ASP A 156 -5.00 -5.20 0.89
N THR A 157 -5.89 -6.20 0.85
CA THR A 157 -5.73 -7.46 0.09
C THR A 157 -5.30 -7.21 -1.36
N LEU A 158 -5.84 -6.16 -1.99
CA LEU A 158 -5.52 -5.78 -3.36
C LEU A 158 -4.03 -5.44 -3.52
N MET A 159 -3.46 -4.69 -2.58
CA MET A 159 -2.05 -4.32 -2.60
C MET A 159 -1.16 -5.48 -2.13
N MET A 160 -1.54 -6.15 -1.05
CA MET A 160 -0.66 -7.12 -0.37
C MET A 160 -0.55 -8.46 -1.11
N THR A 161 -1.58 -8.89 -1.84
CA THR A 161 -1.57 -10.20 -2.52
C THR A 161 -1.94 -10.14 -3.99
N VAL A 162 -2.95 -9.35 -4.36
CA VAL A 162 -3.45 -9.33 -5.75
C VAL A 162 -2.42 -8.71 -6.70
N MET A 163 -1.77 -7.61 -6.31
CA MET A 163 -0.69 -7.00 -7.09
C MET A 163 0.52 -7.93 -7.29
N PRO A 164 1.10 -8.56 -6.25
CA PRO A 164 2.11 -9.60 -6.43
C PRO A 164 1.68 -10.71 -7.40
N LEU A 165 0.46 -11.27 -7.25
CA LEU A 165 -0.03 -12.34 -8.12
C LEU A 165 -0.11 -11.89 -9.59
N ALA A 166 -0.60 -10.67 -9.84
CA ALA A 166 -0.67 -10.11 -11.19
C ALA A 166 0.74 -9.95 -11.80
N LYS A 167 1.69 -9.36 -11.06
CA LYS A 167 3.06 -9.16 -11.56
C LYS A 167 3.76 -10.49 -11.82
N ILE A 168 3.62 -11.47 -10.92
CA ILE A 168 4.17 -12.81 -11.11
C ILE A 168 3.57 -13.48 -12.36
N GLY A 169 2.26 -13.33 -12.55
CA GLY A 169 1.56 -13.80 -13.74
C GLY A 169 2.14 -13.27 -15.04
N LEU A 170 2.55 -12.00 -15.07
CA LEU A 170 3.18 -11.40 -16.23
C LEU A 170 4.60 -11.95 -16.45
N VAL A 171 5.46 -11.93 -15.43
CA VAL A 171 6.88 -12.32 -15.59
C VAL A 171 7.09 -13.82 -15.82
N LEU A 172 6.15 -14.66 -15.37
CA LEU A 172 6.15 -16.11 -15.60
C LEU A 172 5.26 -16.56 -16.77
N ASN A 173 4.64 -15.64 -17.51
CA ASN A 173 3.71 -15.92 -18.61
C ASN A 173 2.53 -16.84 -18.19
N ARG A 174 1.91 -16.55 -17.05
CA ARG A 174 0.75 -17.26 -16.47
C ARG A 174 -0.49 -16.36 -16.51
N PRO A 175 -1.21 -16.29 -17.63
CA PRO A 175 -2.33 -15.34 -17.80
C PRO A 175 -3.50 -15.60 -16.85
N HIS A 176 -3.65 -16.82 -16.33
CA HIS A 176 -4.70 -17.16 -15.36
C HIS A 176 -4.53 -16.44 -14.02
N TYR A 177 -3.30 -16.13 -13.60
CA TYR A 177 -3.05 -15.30 -12.41
C TYR A 177 -3.52 -13.86 -12.61
N VAL A 178 -3.27 -13.30 -13.80
CA VAL A 178 -3.73 -11.95 -14.15
C VAL A 178 -5.27 -11.91 -14.23
N ALA A 179 -5.89 -12.95 -14.77
CA ALA A 179 -7.35 -13.07 -14.81
C ALA A 179 -7.97 -13.15 -13.39
N GLU A 180 -7.38 -13.93 -12.49
CA GLU A 180 -7.79 -13.97 -11.08
C GLU A 180 -7.59 -12.61 -10.41
N ALA A 181 -6.48 -11.93 -10.67
CA ALA A 181 -6.26 -10.59 -10.12
C ALA A 181 -7.35 -9.60 -10.56
N LYS A 182 -7.71 -9.59 -11.86
CA LYS A 182 -8.83 -8.78 -12.39
C LYS A 182 -10.15 -9.09 -11.67
N LYS A 183 -10.43 -10.38 -11.44
CA LYS A 183 -11.63 -10.81 -10.68
C LYS A 183 -11.60 -10.30 -9.24
N GLN A 184 -10.45 -10.35 -8.57
CA GLN A 184 -10.34 -9.87 -7.19
C GLN A 184 -10.59 -8.36 -7.08
N PHE A 185 -10.11 -7.55 -8.03
CA PHE A 185 -10.44 -6.12 -8.09
C PHE A 185 -11.96 -5.88 -8.15
N LEU A 186 -12.66 -6.59 -9.04
CA LEU A 186 -14.11 -6.47 -9.17
C LEU A 186 -14.85 -6.89 -7.89
N LEU A 187 -14.44 -7.99 -7.26
CA LEU A 187 -15.06 -8.47 -6.01
C LEU A 187 -14.82 -7.50 -4.84
N HIS A 188 -13.60 -6.98 -4.68
CA HIS A 188 -13.31 -6.04 -3.60
C HIS A 188 -14.09 -4.73 -3.79
N ILE A 189 -14.19 -4.21 -5.01
CA ILE A 189 -15.05 -3.05 -5.30
C ILE A 189 -16.51 -3.37 -4.99
N GLN A 190 -17.01 -4.54 -5.42
CA GLN A 190 -18.39 -4.95 -5.17
C GLN A 190 -18.78 -4.94 -3.68
N TYR A 191 -17.87 -5.34 -2.78
CA TYR A 191 -18.17 -5.51 -1.35
C TYR A 191 -17.68 -4.38 -0.45
N LEU A 192 -16.71 -3.58 -0.90
CA LEU A 192 -16.07 -2.55 -0.07
C LEU A 192 -16.40 -1.13 -0.52
N PHE A 193 -16.76 -0.91 -1.79
CA PHE A 193 -17.05 0.44 -2.28
C PHE A 193 -18.42 0.93 -1.79
N ASP A 194 -18.43 2.06 -1.11
CA ASP A 194 -19.65 2.73 -0.69
C ASP A 194 -20.11 3.73 -1.76
N THR A 195 -21.06 3.30 -2.58
CA THR A 195 -21.63 4.14 -3.65
C THR A 195 -22.33 5.40 -3.16
N LYS A 196 -22.66 5.52 -1.86
CA LYS A 196 -23.27 6.73 -1.31
C LYS A 196 -22.26 7.84 -1.09
N THR A 197 -21.03 7.48 -0.74
CA THR A 197 -19.98 8.45 -0.40
C THR A 197 -18.87 8.51 -1.42
N GLY A 198 -18.66 7.47 -2.23
CA GLY A 198 -17.49 7.34 -3.13
C GLY A 198 -16.22 6.88 -2.42
N LEU A 199 -16.29 6.48 -1.14
CA LEU A 199 -15.18 5.94 -0.37
C LEU A 199 -15.31 4.42 -0.22
N PHE A 200 -14.33 3.79 0.41
CA PHE A 200 -14.34 2.37 0.73
C PHE A 200 -14.51 2.14 2.23
N PHE A 201 -15.26 1.11 2.58
CA PHE A 201 -15.22 0.51 3.92
C PHE A 201 -13.95 -0.31 4.07
N HIS A 202 -13.41 -0.37 5.29
CA HIS A 202 -12.21 -1.15 5.59
C HIS A 202 -12.37 -2.64 5.26
N GLY A 203 -13.54 -3.22 5.57
CA GLY A 203 -13.78 -4.64 5.33
C GLY A 203 -15.23 -5.01 5.13
N TRP A 204 -15.42 -6.28 4.75
CA TRP A 204 -16.69 -6.94 4.54
C TRP A 204 -16.63 -8.35 5.15
N THR A 205 -17.72 -8.80 5.74
CA THR A 205 -17.91 -10.21 6.14
C THR A 205 -19.14 -10.79 5.47
N PHE A 206 -19.09 -12.04 5.03
CA PHE A 206 -20.29 -12.77 4.57
C PHE A 206 -21.09 -13.42 5.70
N LYS A 207 -20.62 -13.31 6.95
CA LYS A 207 -21.36 -13.79 8.12
C LYS A 207 -22.51 -12.85 8.46
N ASP A 208 -23.42 -13.33 9.30
CA ASP A 208 -24.51 -12.54 9.90
C ASP A 208 -25.36 -11.75 8.89
N GLY A 209 -25.56 -12.32 7.70
CA GLY A 209 -26.34 -11.71 6.62
C GLY A 209 -25.56 -10.77 5.70
N GLY A 210 -24.27 -10.53 5.98
CA GLY A 210 -23.39 -9.69 5.18
C GLY A 210 -23.38 -8.24 5.64
N HIS A 211 -22.23 -7.72 6.10
CA HIS A 211 -22.10 -6.32 6.51
C HIS A 211 -20.63 -5.83 6.46
N ASN A 212 -20.43 -4.50 6.58
CA ASN A 212 -19.13 -3.83 6.51
C ASN A 212 -18.56 -3.45 7.90
N PHE A 213 -18.73 -4.33 8.89
CA PHE A 213 -18.28 -4.12 10.28
C PHE A 213 -18.77 -2.78 10.87
N ALA A 214 -17.84 -1.87 11.16
CA ALA A 214 -18.10 -0.55 11.74
C ALA A 214 -18.57 0.50 10.72
N ASP A 215 -18.74 0.13 9.45
CA ASP A 215 -18.95 1.07 8.33
C ASP A 215 -17.85 2.16 8.27
N ALA A 216 -16.62 1.78 8.65
CA ALA A 216 -15.50 2.69 8.78
C ALA A 216 -14.87 3.06 7.43
N ARG A 217 -14.90 4.35 7.09
CA ARG A 217 -14.19 4.94 5.94
C ARG A 217 -12.78 5.35 6.35
N TRP A 218 -12.01 4.33 6.69
CA TRP A 218 -10.67 4.48 7.25
C TRP A 218 -9.65 4.92 6.18
N ALA A 219 -8.82 5.90 6.52
CA ALA A 219 -7.99 6.62 5.58
C ALA A 219 -6.88 5.76 4.97
N ARG A 220 -6.10 5.02 5.78
CA ARG A 220 -5.00 4.20 5.24
C ARG A 220 -5.56 3.07 4.37
N GLY A 221 -6.66 2.47 4.78
CA GLY A 221 -7.41 1.50 3.98
C GLY A 221 -7.84 2.03 2.61
N ASN A 222 -8.49 3.19 2.61
CA ASN A 222 -8.85 3.90 1.38
C ASN A 222 -7.63 4.23 0.51
N SER A 223 -6.51 4.60 1.14
CA SER A 223 -5.28 4.95 0.43
C SER A 223 -4.67 3.77 -0.31
N TRP A 224 -4.85 2.53 0.19
CA TRP A 224 -4.44 1.33 -0.57
C TRP A 224 -5.17 1.23 -1.89
N VAL A 225 -6.46 1.52 -1.91
CA VAL A 225 -7.24 1.53 -3.16
C VAL A 225 -6.76 2.64 -4.10
N THR A 226 -6.50 3.83 -3.56
CA THR A 226 -5.97 4.97 -4.32
C THR A 226 -4.59 4.67 -4.92
N ILE A 227 -3.74 3.91 -4.22
CA ILE A 227 -2.45 3.42 -4.72
C ILE A 227 -2.65 2.35 -5.79
N VAL A 228 -3.46 1.32 -5.50
CA VAL A 228 -3.43 0.05 -6.23
C VAL A 228 -4.15 0.11 -7.57
N ILE A 229 -5.18 0.95 -7.72
CA ILE A 229 -5.89 1.09 -9.00
C ILE A 229 -4.97 1.60 -10.12
N PRO A 230 -4.29 2.76 -9.98
CA PRO A 230 -3.40 3.25 -11.04
C PRO A 230 -2.18 2.34 -11.26
N GLU A 231 -1.69 1.68 -10.20
CA GLU A 231 -0.67 0.64 -10.28
C GLU A 231 -1.10 -0.54 -11.15
N PHE A 232 -2.28 -1.10 -10.89
CA PHE A 232 -2.78 -2.27 -11.60
C PHE A 232 -3.09 -1.95 -13.07
N LEU A 233 -3.75 -0.81 -13.34
CA LEU A 233 -4.03 -0.35 -14.69
C LEU A 233 -2.75 -0.26 -15.54
N GLU A 234 -1.67 0.31 -14.98
CA GLU A 234 -0.37 0.36 -15.63
C GLU A 234 0.22 -1.03 -15.82
N LEU A 235 0.24 -1.85 -14.76
CA LEU A 235 0.86 -3.16 -14.73
C LEU A 235 0.28 -4.10 -15.79
N VAL A 236 -1.04 -4.17 -15.91
CA VAL A 236 -1.73 -5.07 -16.84
C VAL A 236 -2.08 -4.42 -18.18
N GLY A 237 -1.67 -3.17 -18.39
CA GLY A 237 -1.87 -2.44 -19.65
C GLY A 237 -3.34 -2.15 -19.99
N LEU A 238 -4.20 -2.03 -18.98
CA LEU A 238 -5.62 -1.68 -19.19
C LEU A 238 -5.75 -0.18 -19.48
N LYS A 239 -6.55 0.13 -20.50
CA LYS A 239 -6.78 1.49 -21.00
C LYS A 239 -8.21 1.93 -20.69
N THR A 240 -8.50 3.21 -20.94
CA THR A 240 -9.82 3.83 -20.71
C THR A 240 -10.94 3.23 -21.57
N ASP A 241 -10.61 2.59 -22.69
CA ASP A 241 -11.57 1.94 -23.60
C ASP A 241 -11.83 0.46 -23.28
N ASP A 242 -11.05 -0.15 -22.38
CA ASP A 242 -11.36 -1.46 -21.82
C ASP A 242 -12.47 -1.34 -20.75
N PRO A 243 -13.51 -2.19 -20.74
CA PRO A 243 -14.60 -2.09 -19.78
C PRO A 243 -14.16 -2.18 -18.30
N LEU A 244 -13.21 -3.06 -17.99
CA LEU A 244 -12.65 -3.14 -16.64
C LEU A 244 -11.78 -1.91 -16.37
N GLY A 245 -10.95 -1.51 -17.33
CA GLY A 245 -10.15 -0.29 -17.23
C GLY A 245 -11.00 0.95 -16.91
N SER A 246 -12.07 1.18 -17.68
CA SER A 246 -13.03 2.26 -17.45
C SER A 246 -13.70 2.16 -16.08
N HIS A 247 -14.14 0.97 -15.66
CA HIS A 247 -14.76 0.78 -14.36
C HIS A 247 -13.81 1.18 -13.22
N LEU A 248 -12.57 0.67 -13.24
CA LEU A 248 -11.56 0.98 -12.21
C LEU A 248 -11.22 2.48 -12.19
N ILE A 249 -11.09 3.11 -13.35
CA ILE A 249 -10.80 4.55 -13.46
C ILE A 249 -11.95 5.38 -12.87
N ASN A 250 -13.20 5.07 -13.20
CA ASN A 250 -14.36 5.79 -12.68
C ASN A 250 -14.51 5.61 -11.15
N THR A 251 -14.20 4.41 -10.64
CA THR A 251 -14.16 4.14 -9.20
C THR A 251 -13.09 4.99 -8.51
N LEU A 252 -11.88 5.07 -9.08
CA LEU A 252 -10.81 5.92 -8.55
C LEU A 252 -11.19 7.41 -8.60
N GLU A 253 -11.74 7.89 -9.72
CA GLU A 253 -12.15 9.29 -9.86
C GLU A 253 -13.23 9.67 -8.83
N SER A 254 -14.21 8.77 -8.60
CA SER A 254 -15.23 8.95 -7.56
C SER A 254 -14.62 9.11 -6.16
N GLN A 255 -13.58 8.32 -5.84
CA GLN A 255 -12.85 8.44 -4.59
C GLN A 255 -12.06 9.77 -4.52
N CYS A 256 -11.36 10.14 -5.60
CA CYS A 256 -10.60 11.39 -5.67
C CYS A 256 -11.48 12.64 -5.49
N GLU A 257 -12.68 12.67 -6.06
CA GLU A 257 -13.65 13.77 -5.89
C GLU A 257 -14.01 14.00 -4.42
N VAL A 258 -14.13 12.93 -3.65
CA VAL A 258 -14.56 12.98 -2.25
C VAL A 258 -13.37 13.30 -1.36
N LEU A 259 -12.22 12.69 -1.61
CA LEU A 259 -10.98 13.01 -0.92
C LEU A 259 -10.61 14.49 -1.08
N ALA A 260 -10.77 15.07 -2.27
CA ALA A 260 -10.55 16.50 -2.50
C ALA A 260 -11.40 17.40 -1.58
N LYS A 261 -12.64 17.00 -1.27
CA LYS A 261 -13.54 17.74 -0.37
C LYS A 261 -13.19 17.54 1.11
N LEU A 262 -12.59 16.40 1.46
CA LEU A 262 -12.30 16.01 2.84
C LEU A 262 -10.89 16.41 3.32
N GLN A 263 -10.00 16.86 2.42
CA GLN A 263 -8.66 17.31 2.78
C GLN A 263 -8.72 18.48 3.76
N VAL A 264 -8.01 18.38 4.88
CA VAL A 264 -7.97 19.45 5.89
C VAL A 264 -7.09 20.64 5.43
N PRO A 265 -7.21 21.82 6.07
CA PRO A 265 -6.44 23.00 5.69
C PRO A 265 -4.92 22.80 5.64
N ASN A 266 -4.36 21.95 6.50
CA ASN A 266 -2.92 21.62 6.50
C ASN A 266 -2.49 20.61 5.41
N GLY A 267 -3.42 20.11 4.59
CA GLY A 267 -3.13 19.20 3.48
C GLY A 267 -3.18 17.71 3.80
N LEU A 268 -3.34 17.33 5.07
CA LEU A 268 -3.53 15.95 5.49
C LEU A 268 -4.99 15.49 5.31
N TRP A 269 -5.23 14.21 5.61
CA TRP A 269 -6.56 13.64 5.83
C TRP A 269 -6.68 13.09 7.25
N ARG A 270 -7.91 13.04 7.76
CA ARG A 270 -8.24 12.43 9.05
C ARG A 270 -8.33 10.91 8.94
N THR A 271 -8.02 10.19 10.02
CA THR A 271 -7.97 8.71 10.07
C THR A 271 -9.31 8.06 9.73
N LEU A 272 -10.43 8.62 10.19
CA LEU A 272 -11.76 8.39 9.65
C LEU A 272 -12.11 9.62 8.80
N LEU A 273 -12.22 9.41 7.48
CA LEU A 273 -12.23 10.50 6.50
C LEU A 273 -13.41 11.47 6.70
N ASP A 274 -14.56 10.91 7.06
CA ASP A 274 -15.86 11.55 7.21
C ASP A 274 -16.23 11.91 8.66
N VAL A 275 -15.32 11.72 9.61
CA VAL A 275 -15.48 12.12 11.02
C VAL A 275 -14.57 13.31 11.32
N SER A 276 -15.06 14.28 12.09
CA SER A 276 -14.28 15.49 12.41
C SER A 276 -13.17 15.23 13.45
N GLU A 277 -12.19 16.15 13.52
CA GLU A 277 -11.16 16.14 14.57
C GLU A 277 -11.75 16.38 15.98
N GLU A 278 -12.82 17.19 16.08
CA GLU A 278 -13.54 17.45 17.33
C GLU A 278 -14.20 16.17 17.87
N GLU A 279 -14.62 15.28 16.98
CA GLU A 279 -15.15 13.95 17.31
C GLU A 279 -14.06 12.89 17.51
N GLY A 280 -12.77 13.29 17.51
CA GLY A 280 -11.62 12.45 17.81
C GLY A 280 -10.91 11.82 16.60
N SER A 281 -11.30 12.15 15.36
CA SER A 281 -10.62 11.63 14.16
C SER A 281 -9.38 12.45 13.82
N TYR A 282 -8.22 12.03 14.33
CA TYR A 282 -6.94 12.72 14.14
C TYR A 282 -6.44 12.69 12.69
N VAL A 283 -5.58 13.64 12.32
CA VAL A 283 -4.88 13.64 11.01
C VAL A 283 -3.81 12.55 10.91
N GLU A 284 -3.71 11.93 9.73
CA GLU A 284 -2.90 10.74 9.50
C GLU A 284 -2.03 10.91 8.24
N ALA A 285 -0.70 10.85 8.43
CA ALA A 285 0.26 11.20 7.39
C ALA A 285 0.53 10.06 6.38
N SER A 286 0.46 8.79 6.81
CA SER A 286 0.75 7.65 5.94
C SER A 286 -0.31 7.47 4.85
N ALA A 287 -1.59 7.56 5.22
CA ALA A 287 -2.74 7.61 4.33
C ALA A 287 -2.65 8.82 3.40
N THR A 288 -2.27 9.99 3.94
CA THR A 288 -2.05 11.19 3.13
C THR A 288 -1.00 10.96 2.04
N ALA A 289 0.12 10.29 2.38
CA ALA A 289 1.13 9.93 1.40
C ALA A 289 0.59 8.95 0.33
N GLY A 290 -0.22 7.96 0.74
CA GLY A 290 -0.86 7.05 -0.21
C GLY A 290 -1.84 7.74 -1.16
N PHE A 291 -2.65 8.67 -0.65
CA PHE A 291 -3.53 9.50 -1.49
C PHE A 291 -2.74 10.37 -2.46
N ALA A 292 -1.68 11.03 -1.98
CA ALA A 292 -0.80 11.85 -2.81
C ALA A 292 -0.19 11.01 -3.95
N TYR A 293 0.37 9.84 -3.63
CA TYR A 293 0.91 8.90 -4.61
C TYR A 293 -0.10 8.54 -5.69
N GLY A 294 -1.26 8.04 -5.28
CA GLY A 294 -2.28 7.55 -6.22
C GLY A 294 -2.85 8.66 -7.10
N MET A 295 -3.11 9.85 -6.54
CA MET A 295 -3.59 11.00 -7.32
C MET A 295 -2.55 11.50 -8.33
N LEU A 296 -1.29 11.67 -7.90
CA LEU A 296 -0.20 12.09 -8.81
C LEU A 296 -0.01 11.08 -9.94
N LYS A 297 -0.01 9.79 -9.60
CA LYS A 297 0.15 8.72 -10.58
C LYS A 297 -1.02 8.67 -11.56
N ALA A 298 -2.25 8.73 -11.05
CA ALA A 298 -3.45 8.73 -11.88
C ALA A 298 -3.46 9.92 -12.86
N GLU A 299 -3.04 11.10 -12.42
CA GLU A 299 -2.92 12.27 -13.28
C GLU A 299 -1.82 12.11 -14.33
N ARG A 300 -0.59 11.70 -13.93
CA ARG A 300 0.52 11.48 -14.87
C ARG A 300 0.15 10.47 -15.95
N ARG A 301 -0.57 9.43 -15.57
CA ARG A 301 -1.07 8.36 -16.46
C ARG A 301 -2.32 8.76 -17.24
N ARG A 302 -2.88 9.94 -16.98
CA ARG A 302 -4.11 10.48 -17.58
C ARG A 302 -5.33 9.58 -17.37
N TYR A 303 -5.36 8.88 -16.23
CA TYR A 303 -6.53 8.15 -15.76
C TYR A 303 -7.58 9.12 -15.21
N VAL A 304 -7.12 10.18 -14.53
CA VAL A 304 -7.97 11.29 -14.05
C VAL A 304 -7.48 12.62 -14.64
N GLY A 305 -8.34 13.64 -14.59
CA GLY A 305 -7.98 14.98 -15.03
C GLY A 305 -7.12 15.77 -14.03
N LYS A 306 -6.68 16.96 -14.43
CA LYS A 306 -5.80 17.84 -13.64
C LYS A 306 -6.50 18.56 -12.48
N GLN A 307 -7.81 18.36 -12.29
CA GLN A 307 -8.55 18.99 -11.19
C GLN A 307 -8.03 18.57 -9.80
N TYR A 308 -7.27 17.47 -9.71
CA TYR A 308 -6.71 16.98 -8.45
C TYR A 308 -5.25 17.40 -8.21
N SER A 309 -4.60 18.11 -9.14
CA SER A 309 -3.17 18.47 -9.01
C SER A 309 -2.90 19.26 -7.73
N GLU A 310 -3.72 20.27 -7.44
CA GLU A 310 -3.53 21.13 -6.26
C GLU A 310 -3.72 20.35 -4.96
N VAL A 311 -4.70 19.44 -4.92
CA VAL A 311 -4.98 18.56 -3.78
C VAL A 311 -3.78 17.66 -3.50
N ALA A 312 -3.25 17.02 -4.55
CA ALA A 312 -2.11 16.11 -4.44
C ALA A 312 -0.81 16.85 -4.08
N VAL A 313 -0.54 18.01 -4.66
CA VAL A 313 0.63 18.84 -4.32
C VAL A 313 0.55 19.35 -2.88
N LYS A 314 -0.63 19.74 -2.41
CA LYS A 314 -0.84 20.13 -1.01
C LYS A 314 -0.57 18.97 -0.06
N ALA A 315 -0.97 17.76 -0.44
CA ALA A 315 -0.68 16.54 0.29
C ALA A 315 0.83 16.25 0.36
N ILE A 316 1.56 16.40 -0.76
CA ILE A 316 3.02 16.26 -0.79
C ILE A 316 3.71 17.23 0.16
N LYS A 317 3.29 18.50 0.18
CA LYS A 317 3.84 19.49 1.11
C LYS A 317 3.59 19.11 2.55
N ALA A 318 2.37 18.67 2.86
CA ALA A 318 2.02 18.19 4.19
C ALA A 318 2.86 16.96 4.61
N VAL A 319 3.10 16.02 3.69
CA VAL A 319 3.99 14.87 3.93
C VAL A 319 5.41 15.34 4.22
N LEU A 320 5.99 16.23 3.40
CA LEU A 320 7.33 16.79 3.61
C LEU A 320 7.46 17.49 4.97
N GLU A 321 6.44 18.24 5.38
CA GLU A 321 6.39 18.92 6.70
C GLU A 321 6.29 17.95 7.88
N ASN A 322 5.86 16.71 7.64
CA ASN A 322 5.75 15.66 8.66
C ASN A 322 6.92 14.67 8.66
N ILE A 323 7.97 14.89 7.86
CA ILE A 323 9.20 14.11 7.94
C ILE A 323 10.12 14.77 8.97
N SER A 324 10.47 14.02 10.02
CA SER A 324 11.40 14.50 11.05
C SER A 324 12.83 14.64 10.51
N PRO A 325 13.71 15.40 11.18
CA PRO A 325 15.13 15.47 10.83
C PRO A 325 15.86 14.12 10.80
N GLU A 326 15.33 13.12 11.52
CA GLU A 326 15.83 11.74 11.58
C GLU A 326 15.31 10.86 10.43
N GLY A 327 14.28 11.30 9.69
CA GLY A 327 13.67 10.52 8.62
C GLY A 327 12.43 9.74 9.02
N GLU A 328 11.80 10.10 10.15
CA GLU A 328 10.55 9.48 10.55
C GLU A 328 9.35 10.22 9.96
N LEU A 329 8.40 9.48 9.38
CA LEU A 329 7.10 10.07 9.04
C LEU A 329 6.24 10.17 10.31
N LEU A 330 6.12 11.38 10.83
CA LEU A 330 5.29 11.72 11.98
C LEU A 330 3.79 11.58 11.65
N ASN A 331 2.95 11.60 12.68
CA ASN A 331 1.48 11.43 12.55
C ASN A 331 1.07 10.16 11.78
N THR A 332 1.89 9.11 11.87
CA THR A 332 1.58 7.78 11.37
C THR A 332 0.88 6.98 12.47
N SER A 333 -0.25 6.38 12.14
CA SER A 333 -0.98 5.48 13.05
C SER A 333 -0.39 4.07 13.03
N PHE A 334 -0.46 3.34 14.15
CA PHE A 334 0.03 1.95 14.32
C PHE A 334 -0.76 0.94 13.46
N GLY A 335 -0.31 -0.31 13.42
CA GLY A 335 -0.99 -1.40 12.73
C GLY A 335 -2.45 -1.49 13.18
N THR A 336 -3.38 -1.50 12.22
CA THR A 336 -4.83 -1.40 12.47
C THR A 336 -5.51 -2.61 11.87
N GLY A 337 -6.13 -3.44 12.71
CA GLY A 337 -6.99 -4.54 12.28
C GLY A 337 -8.42 -4.08 12.03
N MET A 338 -9.33 -5.03 11.80
CA MET A 338 -10.74 -4.71 11.60
C MET A 338 -11.42 -4.25 12.90
N GLY A 339 -11.84 -2.99 12.94
CA GLY A 339 -12.64 -2.45 14.03
C GLY A 339 -14.13 -2.79 13.91
N HIS A 340 -14.78 -3.08 15.05
CA HIS A 340 -16.23 -3.32 15.15
C HIS A 340 -17.05 -2.07 15.50
N ASP A 341 -16.37 -0.97 15.82
CA ASP A 341 -16.95 0.36 15.99
C ASP A 341 -15.94 1.42 15.49
N LEU A 342 -16.40 2.67 15.39
CA LEU A 342 -15.55 3.78 14.95
C LEU A 342 -14.54 4.23 16.02
N GLN A 343 -14.79 3.94 17.29
CA GLN A 343 -13.90 4.34 18.38
C GLN A 343 -12.57 3.58 18.29
N HIS A 344 -12.61 2.30 17.90
CA HIS A 344 -11.42 1.49 17.60
C HIS A 344 -10.39 2.26 16.74
N TYR A 345 -10.83 2.88 15.64
CA TYR A 345 -9.96 3.59 14.71
C TYR A 345 -9.41 4.91 15.29
N LYS A 346 -10.18 5.57 16.15
CA LYS A 346 -9.79 6.81 16.83
C LYS A 346 -8.75 6.57 17.92
N ASP A 347 -8.77 5.39 18.53
CA ASP A 347 -7.89 5.03 19.64
C ASP A 347 -6.55 4.41 19.19
N ILE A 348 -6.37 4.17 17.88
CA ILE A 348 -5.11 3.63 17.35
C ILE A 348 -3.95 4.58 17.70
N PRO A 349 -2.90 4.09 18.39
CA PRO A 349 -1.73 4.89 18.74
C PRO A 349 -1.04 5.44 17.50
N ARG A 350 -0.39 6.60 17.65
CA ARG A 350 0.49 7.16 16.61
C ARG A 350 1.95 6.91 16.98
N THR A 351 2.68 6.29 16.07
CA THR A 351 4.10 5.92 16.26
C THR A 351 4.78 5.76 14.90
N SER A 352 6.11 5.88 14.90
CA SER A 352 6.93 5.58 13.72
C SER A 352 6.72 4.12 13.31
N MET A 353 6.42 3.92 12.03
CA MET A 353 6.06 2.62 11.46
C MET A 353 6.61 2.48 10.05
N PRO A 354 7.22 1.35 9.67
CA PRO A 354 7.91 1.22 8.38
C PRO A 354 7.07 1.56 7.15
N TYR A 355 5.76 1.29 7.17
CA TYR A 355 4.87 1.68 6.07
C TYR A 355 4.67 3.19 5.93
N GLY A 356 4.81 3.96 7.00
CA GLY A 356 4.81 5.43 6.95
C GLY A 356 5.97 5.92 6.08
N GLN A 357 7.20 5.48 6.39
CA GLN A 357 8.37 5.79 5.56
C GLN A 357 8.20 5.31 4.12
N ALA A 358 7.67 4.10 3.94
CA ALA A 358 7.47 3.51 2.62
C ALA A 358 6.48 4.31 1.75
N MET A 359 5.32 4.68 2.31
CA MET A 359 4.30 5.44 1.58
C MET A 359 4.75 6.87 1.29
N ALA A 360 5.43 7.53 2.24
CA ALA A 360 6.04 8.84 2.01
C ALA A 360 7.06 8.78 0.86
N MET A 361 7.95 7.78 0.88
CA MET A 361 8.91 7.56 -0.19
C MET A 361 8.21 7.37 -1.54
N MET A 362 7.20 6.49 -1.62
CA MET A 362 6.44 6.29 -2.86
C MET A 362 5.85 7.61 -3.38
N ALA A 363 5.19 8.39 -2.52
CA ALA A 363 4.60 9.68 -2.87
C ALA A 363 5.64 10.68 -3.39
N LEU A 364 6.79 10.79 -2.72
CA LEU A 364 7.87 11.70 -3.10
C LEU A 364 8.55 11.26 -4.41
N VAL A 365 8.73 9.96 -4.63
CA VAL A 365 9.28 9.42 -5.89
C VAL A 365 8.34 9.73 -7.05
N GLU A 366 7.04 9.56 -6.86
CA GLU A 366 6.05 9.91 -7.87
C GLU A 366 6.03 11.43 -8.12
N PHE A 367 6.16 12.24 -7.06
CA PHE A 367 6.30 13.69 -7.19
C PHE A 367 7.55 14.10 -7.97
N LEU A 368 8.69 13.42 -7.81
CA LEU A 368 9.89 13.69 -8.61
C LEU A 368 9.63 13.58 -10.13
N ARG A 369 8.61 12.84 -10.58
CA ARG A 369 8.25 12.75 -12.00
C ARG A 369 7.72 14.07 -12.58
N VAL A 370 7.34 15.05 -11.76
CA VAL A 370 6.93 16.38 -12.29
C VAL A 370 8.12 17.24 -12.72
N PHE A 371 9.34 16.85 -12.36
CA PHE A 371 10.58 17.56 -12.70
C PHE A 371 11.22 17.06 -14.00
N VAL A 372 10.76 15.93 -14.56
CA VAL A 372 11.40 15.26 -15.71
C VAL A 372 10.74 15.52 -17.06
#